data_AF-A0A358R0I5-F1
#
_entry.id   AF-A0A358R0I5-F1
#
_cell.length_a   1.000
_cell.length_b   1.000
_cell.length_c   1.000
_cell.angle_alpha   90.00
_cell.angle_beta   90.00
_cell.angle_gamma   90.00
#
_symmetry.space_group_name_H-M   'P 1'
#
loop_
_entity.id
_entity.type
_entity.pdbx_description
1 polymer ?
#
loop_
_entity_poly.entity_id
_entity_poly.type
_entity_poly.pdbx_seq_one_letter_code
_entity_poly.pdbx_strand_id
1 'polypeptide(L)'
;MLPELREKAVVTCRLCVFLVEVAGREETRTGCVAGIKEYGTLRKRVPRSIKALELLRRAGKDGLKEVLSRGADPDSVACGLYRPRP
;
A
#
# COMPACT_ATOMS: atom_id res chain seq x y z
N MET A 1 28.81 -5.62 -27.47
CA MET A 1 28.24 -4.46 -26.76
C MET A 1 27.03 -4.93 -26.00
N LEU A 2 27.19 -5.25 -24.71
CA LEU A 2 26.05 -5.50 -23.84
C LEU A 2 25.41 -4.13 -23.53
N PRO A 3 24.07 -3.98 -23.62
CA PRO A 3 23.38 -2.78 -23.15
C PRO A 3 23.46 -2.73 -21.61
N GLU A 4 24.61 -2.30 -21.10
CA GLU A 4 25.03 -2.35 -19.69
C GLU A 4 24.42 -1.25 -18.82
N LEU A 5 23.48 -0.47 -19.34
CA LEU A 5 22.61 0.37 -18.54
C LEU A 5 21.17 -0.03 -18.78
N ARG A 6 20.79 -1.16 -18.16
CA ARG A 6 19.42 -1.30 -17.69
C ARG A 6 19.14 -0.06 -16.85
N GLU A 7 18.39 0.87 -17.42
CA GLU A 7 17.48 1.75 -16.70
C GLU A 7 16.59 0.86 -15.82
N LYS A 8 17.12 0.35 -14.71
CA LYS A 8 16.31 -0.28 -13.67
C LYS A 8 15.64 0.87 -12.93
N ALA A 9 14.65 1.48 -13.57
CA ALA A 9 13.70 2.35 -12.89
C ALA A 9 13.00 1.48 -11.85
N VAL A 10 13.48 1.54 -10.61
CA VAL A 10 12.84 0.84 -9.51
C VAL A 10 11.61 1.65 -9.13
N VAL A 11 10.42 1.13 -9.44
CA VAL A 11 9.16 1.77 -9.06
C VAL A 11 8.99 1.74 -7.54
N THR A 12 8.46 2.83 -6.97
CA THR A 12 8.27 2.96 -5.52
C THR A 12 6.84 2.61 -5.11
N CYS A 13 6.64 2.31 -3.82
CA CYS A 13 5.33 2.04 -3.24
C CYS A 13 4.33 3.19 -3.46
N ARG A 14 4.79 4.44 -3.59
CA ARG A 14 3.95 5.61 -3.88
C ARG A 14 3.12 5.46 -5.16
N LEU A 15 3.66 4.75 -6.15
CA LEU A 15 3.00 4.51 -7.42
C LEU A 15 2.08 3.27 -7.39
N CYS A 16 2.01 2.58 -6.26
CA CYS A 16 1.19 1.37 -6.11
C CYS A 16 -0.28 1.73 -5.82
N VAL A 17 -1.20 0.96 -6.40
CA VAL A 17 -2.64 1.07 -6.14
C VAL A 17 -3.02 0.67 -4.71
N PHE A 18 -2.20 -0.17 -4.06
CA PHE A 18 -2.46 -0.66 -2.71
C PHE A 18 -1.98 0.27 -1.59
N LEU A 19 -1.20 1.30 -1.93
CA LEU A 19 -0.81 2.31 -0.97
C LEU A 19 -1.97 3.28 -0.78
N VAL A 20 -2.39 3.49 0.46
CA VAL A 20 -3.49 4.38 0.82
C VAL A 20 -3.10 5.30 1.96
N GLU A 21 -3.80 6.41 2.10
CA GLU A 21 -3.80 7.18 3.32
C GLU A 21 -4.71 6.49 4.37
N VAL A 22 -4.22 6.39 5.58
CA VAL A 22 -4.93 5.83 6.73
C VAL A 22 -5.19 6.97 7.70
N ALA A 23 -6.42 7.46 7.69
CA ALA A 23 -6.85 8.55 8.55
C ALA A 23 -7.16 8.03 9.97
N GLY A 24 -6.31 8.38 10.92
CA GLY A 24 -6.53 8.23 12.35
C GLY A 24 -7.38 9.37 12.92
N ARG A 25 -7.44 9.45 14.26
CA ARG A 25 -8.13 10.54 14.96
C ARG A 25 -7.31 11.84 14.94
N GLU A 26 -6.00 11.72 15.11
CA GLU A 26 -5.08 12.85 15.27
C GLU A 26 -4.08 12.95 14.11
N GLU A 27 -3.73 11.82 13.49
CA GLU A 27 -2.75 11.76 12.41
C GLU A 27 -3.29 11.01 11.20
N THR A 28 -2.72 11.31 10.03
CA THR A 28 -2.88 10.49 8.83
C THR A 28 -1.52 9.90 8.46
N ARG A 29 -1.50 8.59 8.24
CA ARG A 29 -0.29 7.84 7.87
C ARG A 29 -0.51 7.11 6.57
N THR A 30 0.56 6.73 5.87
CA THR A 30 0.43 5.82 4.73
C THR A 30 0.36 4.37 5.19
N GLY A 31 -0.33 3.53 4.41
CA GLY A 31 -0.48 2.10 4.70
C GLY A 31 -0.67 1.29 3.43
N CYS A 32 -0.26 0.02 3.46
CA CYS A 32 -0.42 -0.90 2.33
C CYS A 32 -1.54 -1.91 2.62
N VAL A 33 -2.63 -1.85 1.83
CA VAL A 33 -3.79 -2.72 2.02
C VAL A 33 -3.74 -4.02 1.21
N ALA A 34 -2.61 -4.31 0.55
CA ALA A 34 -2.47 -5.52 -0.27
C ALA A 34 -2.68 -6.83 0.52
N GLY A 35 -2.40 -6.81 1.84
CA GLY A 35 -2.65 -7.95 2.73
C GLY A 35 -4.12 -8.17 3.08
N ILE A 36 -5.00 -7.20 2.84
CA ILE A 36 -6.44 -7.33 3.08
C ILE A 36 -7.07 -7.99 1.87
N LYS A 37 -7.64 -9.19 2.05
CA LYS A 37 -8.14 -10.07 0.97
C LYS A 37 -8.99 -9.36 -0.08
N GLU A 38 -9.96 -8.54 0.31
CA GLU A 38 -10.85 -7.83 -0.63
C GLU A 38 -10.12 -6.82 -1.51
N TYR A 39 -9.04 -6.19 -1.01
CA TYR A 39 -8.23 -5.24 -1.74
C TYR A 39 -7.11 -5.95 -2.51
N GLY A 40 -6.38 -6.87 -1.89
CA GLY A 40 -5.29 -7.61 -2.52
C GLY A 40 -5.72 -8.47 -3.72
N THR A 41 -6.97 -8.93 -3.72
CA THR A 41 -7.58 -9.64 -4.87
C THR A 41 -8.25 -8.71 -5.88
N LEU A 42 -8.24 -7.39 -5.63
CA LEU A 42 -8.92 -6.37 -6.42
C LEU A 42 -10.44 -6.61 -6.61
N ARG A 43 -11.05 -7.46 -5.78
CA ARG A 43 -12.51 -7.65 -5.73
C ARG A 43 -13.22 -6.37 -5.34
N LYS A 44 -12.56 -5.54 -4.52
CA LYS A 44 -12.99 -4.21 -4.17
C LYS A 44 -11.95 -3.19 -4.63
N ARG A 45 -12.41 -2.08 -5.18
CA ARG A 45 -11.54 -0.94 -5.51
C ARG A 45 -10.84 -0.44 -4.26
N VAL A 46 -9.53 -0.22 -4.36
CA VAL A 46 -8.73 0.37 -3.29
C VAL A 46 -9.05 1.87 -3.21
N PRO A 47 -9.54 2.37 -2.06
CA PRO A 47 -9.79 3.80 -1.90
C PRO A 47 -8.47 4.56 -1.75
N ARG A 48 -8.44 5.86 -2.11
CA ARG A 48 -7.24 6.70 -1.88
C ARG A 48 -6.94 6.91 -0.39
N SER A 49 -7.99 7.00 0.42
CA SER A 49 -7.92 7.16 1.88
C SER A 49 -8.94 6.24 2.57
N ILE A 50 -8.58 5.69 3.72
CA ILE A 50 -9.42 4.80 4.54
C ILE A 50 -9.29 5.18 6.01
N LYS A 51 -10.40 5.13 6.77
CA LYS A 51 -10.36 5.40 8.21
C LYS A 51 -9.71 4.23 8.94
N ALA A 52 -8.83 4.51 9.89
CA ALA A 52 -8.21 3.48 10.74
C ALA A 52 -9.27 2.62 11.45
N LEU A 53 -10.39 3.23 11.86
CA LEU A 53 -11.52 2.51 12.46
C LEU A 53 -12.16 1.48 11.50
N GLU A 54 -12.21 1.78 10.21
CA GLU A 54 -12.73 0.85 9.21
C GLU A 54 -11.76 -0.33 9.00
N LEU A 55 -10.45 -0.06 8.96
CA LEU A 55 -9.43 -1.11 8.94
C LEU A 55 -9.49 -1.99 10.18
N LEU A 56 -9.68 -1.41 11.38
CA LEU A 56 -9.86 -2.18 12.62
C LEU A 56 -11.07 -3.10 12.56
N ARG A 57 -12.21 -2.64 12.03
CA ARG A 57 -13.42 -3.46 11.87
C ARG A 57 -13.22 -4.61 10.87
N ARG A 58 -12.44 -4.37 9.81
CA ARG A 58 -12.24 -5.34 8.71
C ARG A 58 -11.14 -6.36 9.00
N ALA A 59 -10.02 -5.91 9.57
CA ALA A 59 -8.78 -6.69 9.67
C ALA A 59 -8.27 -6.83 11.13
N GLY A 60 -8.97 -6.25 12.09
CA GLY A 60 -8.56 -6.25 13.49
C GLY A 60 -7.35 -5.36 13.77
N LYS A 61 -6.90 -5.40 15.04
CA LYS A 61 -5.76 -4.61 15.52
C LYS A 61 -4.45 -5.00 14.81
N ASP A 62 -4.21 -6.29 14.64
CA ASP A 62 -2.98 -6.78 14.01
C ASP A 62 -2.96 -6.51 12.52
N GLY A 63 -4.10 -6.63 11.84
CA GLY A 63 -4.22 -6.22 10.43
C GLY A 63 -3.96 -4.72 10.24
N LEU A 64 -4.46 -3.84 11.12
CA LEU A 64 -4.12 -2.42 11.06
C LEU A 64 -2.62 -2.18 11.23
N LYS A 65 -1.97 -2.84 12.20
CA LYS A 65 -0.52 -2.71 12.41
C LYS A 65 0.25 -3.16 11.17
N GLU A 66 -0.14 -4.27 10.54
CA GLU A 66 0.51 -4.78 9.35
C GLU A 66 0.37 -3.80 8.16
N VAL A 67 -0.82 -3.24 7.96
CA VAL A 67 -1.07 -2.21 6.93
C VAL A 67 -0.16 -1.01 7.14
N LEU A 68 -0.10 -0.48 8.36
CA LEU A 68 0.72 0.69 8.69
C LEU A 68 2.23 0.41 8.60
N SER A 69 2.66 -0.82 8.91
CA SER A 69 4.06 -1.23 8.82
C SER A 69 4.52 -1.34 7.36
N ARG A 70 3.77 -2.07 6.53
CA ARG A 70 4.13 -2.31 5.12
C ARG A 70 4.07 -1.07 4.24
N GLY A 71 3.23 -0.09 4.59
CA GLY A 71 3.09 1.17 3.87
C GLY A 71 3.73 2.36 4.58
N ALA A 72 4.57 2.13 5.60
CA ALA A 72 5.15 3.20 6.41
C ALA A 72 6.04 4.14 5.58
N ASP A 73 6.76 3.60 4.60
CA ASP A 73 7.61 4.35 3.68
C ASP A 73 7.10 4.21 2.23
N PRO A 74 6.45 5.25 1.67
CA PRO A 74 5.97 5.24 0.30
C PRO A 74 7.10 5.39 -0.74
N ASP A 75 8.28 5.89 -0.36
CA ASP A 75 9.42 6.09 -1.25
C ASP A 75 10.29 4.83 -1.39
N SER A 76 10.10 3.85 -0.51
CA SER A 76 10.71 2.54 -0.62
C SER A 76 10.37 1.85 -1.96
N VAL A 77 11.34 1.03 -2.41
CA VAL A 77 11.19 0.12 -3.55
C VAL A 77 9.93 -0.72 -3.40
N ALA A 78 9.11 -0.76 -4.45
CA ALA A 78 7.87 -1.51 -4.42
C ALA A 78 8.10 -3.01 -4.25
N CYS A 79 7.25 -3.65 -3.45
CA CYS A 79 7.31 -5.09 -3.23
C CYS A 79 6.76 -5.88 -4.43
N GLY A 80 6.86 -7.22 -4.37
CA GLY A 80 6.36 -8.12 -5.42
C GLY A 80 4.84 -8.10 -5.64
N LEU A 81 4.07 -7.42 -4.79
CA LEU A 81 2.64 -7.20 -4.97
C LEU A 81 2.33 -5.87 -5.69
N TYR A 82 3.34 -5.17 -6.20
CA TYR A 82 3.16 -3.90 -6.90
C TYR A 82 2.10 -4.01 -8.01
N ARG A 83 1.20 -3.03 -8.04
CA ARG A 83 0.25 -2.81 -9.13
C ARG A 83 0.20 -1.31 -9.42
N PRO A 84 0.39 -0.88 -10.67
CA PRO A 84 0.37 0.54 -11.00
C PRO A 84 -1.02 1.13 -10.74
N ARG A 85 -1.07 2.41 -10.37
CA ARG A 85 -2.34 3.15 -10.36
C ARG A 85 -2.84 3.35 -11.79
N PRO A 86 -4.15 3.18 -12.05
CA PRO A 86 -4.75 3.56 -13.32
C PRO A 86 -4.75 5.08 -13.51
#